data_AF-A0AAW8B8K8-F1
#
_entry.id   AF-A0AAW8B8K8-F1
#
_cell.length_a   1.000
_cell.length_b   1.000
_cell.length_c   1.000
_cell.angle_alpha   90.00
_cell.angle_beta   90.00
_cell.angle_gamma   90.00
#
_symmetry.space_group_name_H-M   'P 1'
#
loop_
_entity.id
_entity.type
_entity.pdbx_description
1 polymer ?
#
loop_
_entity_poly.entity_id
_entity_poly.type
_entity_poly.pdbx_seq_one_letter_code
_entity_poly.pdbx_strand_id
1 'polypeptide(L)'
;MTNRDFFKILIKVVGLYFFIQILFSFLPSQIGFMSFDVDFSQRIGTIFYLIFILLITIGILYFLIRNPEKVIDLFKLDKNFDNNSISINNFNAKNILHISLFITGGFLIIENSTTLISGLYLVFRKSLDSNFPVEENPAMNLIVPALNLLLGGILITFRKNISDYFEK
;
A
#
# COMPACT_ATOMS: atom_id res chain seq x y z
N MET A 1 4.30 13.28 -23.61
CA MET A 1 3.31 13.27 -22.51
C MET A 1 3.89 14.10 -21.37
N THR A 2 3.11 14.89 -20.62
CA THR A 2 3.68 15.63 -19.48
C THR A 2 4.04 14.66 -18.35
N ASN A 3 4.98 15.03 -17.46
CA ASN A 3 5.30 14.20 -16.28
C ASN A 3 4.04 13.91 -15.45
N ARG A 4 3.19 14.93 -15.30
CA ARG A 4 1.91 14.83 -14.59
C ARG A 4 0.98 13.82 -15.25
N ASP A 5 0.86 13.81 -16.57
CA ASP A 5 0.04 12.84 -17.30
C ASP A 5 0.58 11.41 -17.18
N PHE A 6 1.90 11.24 -17.19
CA PHE A 6 2.54 9.95 -16.92
C PHE A 6 2.19 9.42 -15.54
N PHE A 7 2.39 10.22 -14.49
CA PHE A 7 2.05 9.79 -13.14
C PHE A 7 0.55 9.55 -12.96
N LYS A 8 -0.32 10.30 -13.66
CA LYS A 8 -1.77 10.03 -13.66
C LYS A 8 -2.07 8.62 -14.17
N ILE A 9 -1.47 8.23 -15.29
CA ILE A 9 -1.65 6.88 -15.86
C ILE A 9 -1.04 5.84 -14.93
N LEU A 10 0.19 6.08 -14.45
CA LEU A 10 0.91 5.18 -13.55
C LEU A 10 0.10 4.88 -12.28
N ILE A 11 -0.42 5.91 -11.61
CA ILE A 11 -1.22 5.77 -10.38
C ILE A 11 -2.49 4.96 -10.64
N LYS A 12 -3.15 5.16 -11.80
CA LYS A 12 -4.33 4.37 -12.17
C LYS A 12 -4.01 2.90 -12.40
N VAL A 13 -2.90 2.61 -13.09
CA VAL A 13 -2.43 1.23 -13.31
C VAL A 13 -2.08 0.55 -11.99
N VAL A 14 -1.34 1.25 -11.12
CA VAL A 14 -1.00 0.77 -9.77
C VAL A 14 -2.27 0.54 -8.94
N GLY A 15 -3.22 1.47 -8.96
CA GLY A 15 -4.51 1.32 -8.29
C GLY A 15 -5.27 0.09 -8.80
N LEU A 16 -5.31 -0.15 -10.11
CA LEU A 16 -5.95 -1.33 -10.68
C LEU A 16 -5.25 -2.63 -10.26
N TYR A 17 -3.92 -2.65 -10.22
CA TYR A 17 -3.16 -3.79 -9.71
C TYR A 17 -3.54 -4.12 -8.26
N PHE A 18 -3.64 -3.10 -7.39
CA PHE A 18 -4.06 -3.32 -6.02
C PHE A 18 -5.48 -3.87 -5.93
N PHE A 19 -6.40 -3.36 -6.75
CA PHE A 19 -7.76 -3.89 -6.81
C PHE A 19 -7.79 -5.40 -7.10
N ILE A 20 -6.96 -5.87 -8.04
CA ILE A 20 -6.82 -7.31 -8.33
C ILE A 20 -6.28 -8.05 -7.10
N GLN A 21 -5.23 -7.54 -6.46
CA GLN A 21 -4.68 -8.16 -5.24
C GLN A 21 -5.71 -8.28 -4.12
N ILE A 22 -6.54 -7.25 -3.94
CA ILE A 22 -7.57 -7.22 -2.91
C ILE A 22 -8.63 -8.29 -3.16
N LEU A 23 -9.10 -8.39 -4.41
CA LEU A 23 -10.13 -9.36 -4.80
C LEU A 23 -9.65 -10.81 -4.70
N PHE A 24 -8.43 -11.10 -5.15
CA PHE A 24 -7.97 -12.46 -5.35
C PHE A 24 -7.03 -12.99 -4.27
N SER A 25 -6.44 -12.12 -3.45
CA SER A 25 -5.47 -12.52 -2.41
C SER A 25 -5.94 -12.09 -1.02
N PHE A 26 -6.20 -10.80 -0.83
CA PHE A 26 -6.51 -10.27 0.49
C PHE A 26 -7.87 -10.79 0.99
N LEU A 27 -8.96 -10.60 0.25
CA LEU A 27 -10.28 -11.03 0.71
C LEU A 27 -10.38 -12.53 1.02
N PRO A 28 -9.89 -13.45 0.15
CA PRO A 28 -9.90 -14.87 0.45
C PRO A 28 -9.11 -15.23 1.71
N SER A 29 -7.94 -14.62 1.92
CA SER A 29 -7.14 -14.86 3.14
C SER A 29 -7.86 -14.41 4.41
N GLN A 30 -8.62 -13.32 4.35
CA GLN A 30 -9.37 -12.84 5.51
C GLN A 30 -10.60 -13.70 5.83
N ILE A 31 -11.24 -14.31 4.82
CA ILE A 31 -12.38 -15.24 5.03
C ILE A 31 -11.93 -16.50 5.80
N GLY A 32 -10.69 -16.97 5.59
CA GLY A 32 -10.15 -18.11 6.32
C GLY A 32 -10.17 -17.93 7.85
N PHE A 33 -10.08 -16.69 8.35
CA PHE A 33 -10.13 -16.41 9.78
C PHE A 33 -11.54 -16.58 10.38
N MET A 34 -12.61 -16.48 9.60
CA MET A 34 -13.98 -16.70 10.10
C MET A 34 -14.21 -18.13 10.58
N SER A 35 -13.46 -19.10 10.05
CA SER A 35 -13.61 -20.51 10.38
C SER A 35 -13.21 -20.84 11.83
N PHE A 36 -12.51 -19.92 12.51
CA PHE A 36 -12.06 -20.08 13.89
C PHE A 36 -12.99 -19.43 14.93
N ASP A 37 -14.09 -18.82 14.47
CA ASP A 37 -15.02 -18.11 15.34
C ASP A 37 -16.01 -19.12 15.98
N VAL A 38 -15.92 -19.29 17.29
CA VAL A 38 -16.68 -20.32 18.01
C VAL A 38 -18.09 -19.83 18.38
N ASP A 39 -18.23 -18.54 18.67
CA ASP A 39 -19.47 -17.91 19.15
C ASP A 39 -20.12 -16.96 18.15
N PHE A 40 -21.45 -16.80 18.22
CA PHE A 40 -22.22 -15.92 17.33
C PHE A 40 -21.82 -14.45 17.42
N SER A 41 -21.50 -13.95 18.63
CA SER A 41 -21.03 -12.58 18.85
C SER A 41 -19.69 -12.30 18.18
N GLN A 42 -18.77 -13.26 18.23
CA GLN A 42 -17.46 -13.17 17.59
C GLN A 42 -17.60 -13.14 16.06
N ARG A 43 -18.46 -14.01 15.49
CA ARG A 43 -18.76 -14.03 14.04
C ARG A 43 -19.28 -12.70 13.52
N ILE A 44 -20.17 -12.05 14.27
CA ILE A 44 -20.67 -10.72 13.93
C ILE A 44 -19.52 -9.70 13.92
N GLY A 45 -18.64 -9.74 14.92
CA GLY A 45 -17.47 -8.86 15.00
C GLY A 45 -16.55 -9.01 13.79
N THR A 46 -16.27 -10.24 13.37
CA THR A 46 -15.44 -10.54 12.18
C THR A 46 -16.10 -10.03 10.89
N ILE A 47 -17.42 -10.16 10.74
CA ILE A 47 -18.16 -9.63 9.59
C ILE A 47 -18.04 -8.10 9.52
N PHE A 48 -18.23 -7.40 10.66
CA PHE A 48 -18.06 -5.95 10.71
C PHE A 48 -16.63 -5.52 10.35
N TYR A 49 -15.62 -6.24 10.86
CA TYR A 49 -14.22 -6.00 10.52
C TYR A 49 -13.97 -6.15 9.01
N LEU A 50 -14.49 -7.21 8.38
CA LEU A 50 -14.33 -7.43 6.94
C LEU A 50 -15.02 -6.36 6.09
N ILE A 51 -16.23 -5.98 6.46
CA ILE A 51 -16.96 -4.90 5.77
C ILE A 51 -16.17 -3.59 5.91
N PHE A 52 -15.66 -3.30 7.11
CA PHE A 52 -14.89 -2.10 7.38
C PHE A 52 -13.59 -2.05 6.55
N ILE A 53 -12.82 -3.14 6.52
CA ILE A 53 -11.58 -3.16 5.75
C ILE A 53 -11.84 -3.15 4.24
N LEU A 54 -12.92 -3.76 3.77
CA LEU A 54 -13.35 -3.71 2.38
C LEU A 54 -13.75 -2.29 1.98
N LEU A 55 -14.49 -1.56 2.84
CA LEU A 55 -14.86 -0.16 2.62
C LEU A 55 -13.64 0.77 2.58
N ILE A 56 -12.71 0.63 3.54
CA ILE A 56 -11.46 1.41 3.53
C ILE A 56 -10.69 1.17 2.24
N THR A 57 -10.55 -0.10 1.89
CA THR A 57 -9.77 -0.54 0.75
C THR A 57 -10.36 -0.04 -0.58
N ILE A 58 -11.67 -0.20 -0.77
CA ILE A 58 -12.38 0.35 -1.93
C ILE A 58 -12.29 1.88 -1.94
N GLY A 59 -12.38 2.54 -0.78
CA GLY A 59 -12.22 3.98 -0.65
C GLY A 59 -10.85 4.48 -1.12
N ILE A 60 -9.77 3.80 -0.73
CA ILE A 60 -8.40 4.09 -1.17
C ILE A 60 -8.27 3.91 -2.68
N LEU A 61 -8.79 2.80 -3.23
CA LEU A 61 -8.77 2.53 -4.67
C LEU A 61 -9.55 3.57 -5.47
N TYR A 62 -10.76 3.90 -5.01
CA TYR A 62 -11.58 4.94 -5.62
C TYR A 62 -10.85 6.29 -5.61
N PHE A 63 -10.18 6.62 -4.50
CA PHE A 63 -9.38 7.82 -4.39
C PHE A 63 -8.20 7.84 -5.38
N LEU A 64 -7.43 6.74 -5.49
CA LEU A 64 -6.31 6.59 -6.42
C LEU A 64 -6.75 6.75 -7.89
N ILE A 65 -7.87 6.13 -8.28
CA ILE A 65 -8.35 6.14 -9.67
C ILE A 65 -9.01 7.48 -10.03
N ARG A 66 -9.83 8.04 -9.13
CA ARG A 66 -10.62 9.26 -9.38
C ARG A 66 -9.80 10.54 -9.21
N ASN A 67 -8.89 10.58 -8.25
CA ASN A 67 -8.12 11.78 -7.89
C ASN A 67 -6.60 11.56 -7.93
N PRO A 68 -6.02 11.01 -9.02
CA PRO A 68 -4.58 10.82 -9.11
C PRO A 68 -3.81 12.14 -9.01
N GLU A 69 -4.45 13.27 -9.37
CA GLU A 69 -3.86 14.60 -9.21
C GLU A 69 -3.52 14.94 -7.76
N LYS A 70 -4.39 14.61 -6.82
CA LYS A 70 -4.15 14.87 -5.40
C LYS A 70 -2.96 14.06 -4.89
N VAL A 71 -2.80 12.83 -5.37
CA VAL A 71 -1.66 11.97 -5.05
C VAL A 71 -0.37 12.55 -5.63
N ILE A 72 -0.41 13.03 -6.88
CA ILE A 72 0.71 13.72 -7.53
C ILE A 72 1.11 14.96 -6.73
N ASP A 73 0.14 15.79 -6.34
CA ASP A 73 0.40 17.04 -5.63
C ASP A 73 0.92 16.78 -4.20
N LEU A 74 0.38 15.76 -3.51
CA LEU A 74 0.79 15.36 -2.15
C LEU A 74 2.25 14.91 -2.12
N PHE A 75 2.65 14.05 -3.06
CA PHE A 75 4.01 13.53 -3.14
C PHE A 75 4.92 14.34 -4.08
N LYS A 76 4.40 15.44 -4.64
CA LYS A 76 5.05 16.33 -5.62
C LYS A 76 5.68 15.55 -6.79
N LEU A 77 4.97 14.54 -7.31
CA LEU A 77 5.51 13.53 -8.22
C LEU A 77 5.91 14.09 -9.58
N ASP A 78 5.28 15.18 -10.02
CA ASP A 78 5.62 15.87 -11.26
C ASP A 78 6.86 16.78 -11.14
N LYS A 79 7.38 16.95 -9.92
CA LYS A 79 8.53 17.82 -9.63
C LYS A 79 9.85 17.04 -9.56
N ASN A 80 10.94 17.76 -9.82
CA ASN A 80 12.32 17.25 -9.83
C ASN A 80 12.68 16.37 -11.04
N PHE A 81 11.98 16.56 -12.15
CA PHE A 81 12.39 16.05 -13.46
C PHE A 81 13.11 17.16 -14.21
N ASP A 82 14.19 16.81 -14.91
CA ASP A 82 15.00 17.78 -15.66
C ASP A 82 14.23 18.39 -16.85
N ASN A 83 13.25 17.66 -17.37
CA ASN A 83 12.39 18.08 -18.48
C ASN A 83 10.92 18.09 -18.06
N ASN A 84 10.15 19.05 -18.59
CA ASN A 84 8.69 19.16 -18.37
C ASN A 84 7.86 18.09 -19.10
N SER A 85 8.50 17.31 -19.97
CA SER A 85 7.87 16.23 -20.72
C SER A 85 8.71 14.96 -20.68
N ILE A 86 8.02 13.83 -20.57
CA ILE A 86 8.62 12.51 -20.73
C ILE A 86 8.50 12.15 -22.21
N SER A 87 9.64 12.07 -22.89
CA SER A 87 9.78 11.41 -24.18
C SER A 87 10.59 10.13 -23.98
N ILE A 88 10.15 9.03 -24.61
CA ILE A 88 10.81 7.71 -24.50
C ILE A 88 12.29 7.81 -24.94
N ASN A 89 12.62 8.75 -25.83
CA ASN A 89 14.00 8.99 -26.28
C ASN A 89 14.90 9.71 -25.25
N ASN A 90 14.36 10.37 -24.22
CA ASN A 90 15.14 11.10 -23.21
C ASN A 90 14.95 10.55 -21.78
N PHE A 91 14.67 9.25 -21.64
CA PHE A 91 14.60 8.59 -20.33
C PHE A 91 16.02 8.43 -19.76
N ASN A 92 16.50 9.41 -18.98
CA ASN A 92 17.77 9.28 -18.26
C ASN A 92 17.64 8.32 -17.07
N ALA A 93 18.77 7.75 -16.62
CA ALA A 93 18.81 6.79 -15.51
C ALA A 93 18.21 7.36 -14.22
N LYS A 94 18.43 8.66 -13.98
CA LYS A 94 17.86 9.42 -12.85
C LYS A 94 16.32 9.36 -12.82
N ASN A 95 15.66 9.58 -13.95
CA ASN A 95 14.21 9.55 -14.09
C ASN A 95 13.65 8.14 -13.87
N ILE A 96 14.36 7.11 -14.35
CA ILE A 96 14.02 5.70 -14.08
C ILE A 96 14.07 5.45 -12.58
N LEU A 97 15.17 5.83 -11.92
CA LEU A 97 15.35 5.70 -10.47
C LEU A 97 14.23 6.39 -9.69
N HIS A 98 13.86 7.62 -10.06
CA HIS A 98 12.76 8.35 -9.44
C HIS A 98 11.42 7.61 -9.52
N ILE A 99 11.11 7.06 -10.70
CA ILE A 99 9.87 6.31 -10.92
C ILE A 99 9.90 4.99 -10.16
N SER A 100 11.01 4.25 -10.21
CA SER A 100 11.19 3.01 -9.48
C SER A 100 11.07 3.20 -7.97
N LEU A 101 11.71 4.22 -7.39
CA LEU A 101 11.63 4.53 -5.96
C LEU A 101 10.19 4.89 -5.55
N PHE A 102 9.48 5.63 -6.39
CA PHE A 102 8.07 5.95 -6.14
C PHE A 102 7.19 4.70 -6.18
N ILE A 103 7.32 3.85 -7.22
CA ILE A 103 6.51 2.63 -7.36
C ILE A 103 6.81 1.67 -6.21
N THR A 104 8.08 1.40 -5.93
CA THR A 104 8.49 0.50 -4.83
C THR A 104 8.03 1.03 -3.49
N GLY A 105 8.21 2.33 -3.23
CA GLY A 105 7.77 2.94 -1.98
C GLY A 105 6.25 2.91 -1.82
N GLY A 106 5.50 3.21 -2.89
CA GLY A 106 4.04 3.13 -2.89
C GLY A 106 3.54 1.71 -2.67
N PHE A 107 4.25 0.72 -3.25
CA PHE A 107 3.96 -0.68 -3.08
C PHE A 107 4.13 -1.14 -1.63
N LEU A 108 5.27 -0.80 -1.02
CA LEU A 108 5.53 -1.08 0.39
C LEU A 108 4.44 -0.47 1.28
N ILE A 109 4.03 0.79 1.03
CA ILE A 109 2.99 1.43 1.83
C ILE A 109 1.67 0.68 1.73
N ILE A 110 1.18 0.42 0.51
CA ILE A 110 -0.17 -0.10 0.32
C ILE A 110 -0.26 -1.55 0.84
N GLU A 111 0.70 -2.39 0.47
CA GLU A 111 0.71 -3.79 0.90
C GLU A 111 0.81 -3.90 2.41
N ASN A 112 1.78 -3.21 3.02
CA ASN A 112 2.05 -3.36 4.45
C ASN A 112 1.03 -2.63 5.33
N SER A 113 0.27 -1.65 4.80
CA SER A 113 -0.84 -1.02 5.52
C SER A 113 -1.92 -2.06 5.83
N THR A 114 -2.30 -2.86 4.84
CA THR A 114 -3.35 -3.88 5.01
C THR A 114 -2.91 -4.99 5.96
N THR A 115 -1.66 -5.44 5.85
CA THR A 115 -1.07 -6.44 6.75
C THR A 115 -0.98 -5.93 8.18
N LEU A 116 -0.55 -4.69 8.39
CA LEU A 116 -0.45 -4.10 9.73
C LEU A 116 -1.81 -3.97 10.41
N ILE A 117 -2.84 -3.50 9.69
CA ILE A 117 -4.21 -3.41 10.21
C ILE A 117 -4.72 -4.81 10.60
N SER A 118 -4.46 -5.81 9.76
CA SER A 118 -4.86 -7.20 10.02
C SER A 118 -4.13 -7.78 11.23
N GLY A 119 -2.82 -7.57 11.34
CA GLY A 119 -2.03 -7.99 12.49
C GLY A 119 -2.51 -7.34 13.79
N LEU A 120 -2.82 -6.04 13.77
CA LEU A 120 -3.36 -5.33 14.95
C LEU A 120 -4.71 -5.91 15.38
N TYR A 121 -5.58 -6.23 14.42
CA TYR A 121 -6.85 -6.88 14.69
C TYR A 121 -6.66 -8.27 15.33
N LEU A 122 -5.75 -9.10 14.80
CA LEU A 122 -5.48 -10.44 15.34
C LEU A 122 -4.92 -10.38 16.76
N VAL A 123 -4.00 -9.46 17.03
CA VAL A 123 -3.44 -9.25 18.39
C VAL A 123 -4.52 -8.78 19.36
N PHE A 124 -5.35 -7.83 18.94
CA PHE A 124 -6.50 -7.39 19.73
C PHE A 124 -7.47 -8.55 20.01
N ARG A 125 -7.73 -9.39 19.02
CA ARG A 125 -8.62 -10.55 19.16
C ARG A 125 -8.09 -11.58 20.14
N LYS A 126 -6.80 -11.90 20.09
CA LYS A 126 -6.13 -12.77 21.08
C LYS A 126 -6.21 -12.23 22.51
N SER A 127 -6.21 -10.90 22.67
CA SER A 127 -6.36 -10.28 23.99
C SER A 127 -7.76 -10.44 24.58
N LEU A 128 -8.77 -10.63 23.73
CA LEU A 128 -10.16 -10.87 24.13
C LEU A 128 -10.47 -12.37 24.26
N ASP A 129 -9.80 -13.22 23.47
CA ASP A 129 -9.94 -14.68 23.49
C ASP A 129 -8.55 -15.33 23.42
N SER A 130 -8.10 -15.85 24.56
CA SER A 130 -6.76 -16.45 24.69
C SER A 130 -6.58 -17.73 23.86
N ASN A 131 -7.68 -18.36 23.44
CA ASN A 131 -7.66 -19.59 22.63
C ASN A 131 -7.66 -19.29 21.13
N PHE A 132 -7.77 -18.01 20.73
CA PHE A 132 -7.76 -17.64 19.33
C PHE A 132 -6.40 -17.99 18.69
N PRO A 133 -6.38 -18.77 17.59
CA PRO A 133 -5.13 -19.22 16.97
C PRO A 133 -4.43 -18.03 16.31
N VAL A 134 -3.32 -17.61 16.91
CA VAL A 134 -2.41 -16.62 16.34
C VAL A 134 -1.04 -17.28 16.20
N GLU A 135 -0.33 -16.96 15.13
CA GLU A 135 1.04 -17.41 14.90
C GLU A 135 1.93 -17.17 16.12
N GLU A 136 2.94 -18.04 16.30
CA GLU A 136 3.82 -18.06 17.47
C GLU A 136 4.60 -16.75 17.68
N ASN A 137 4.75 -15.92 16.63
CA ASN A 137 5.43 -14.63 16.72
C ASN A 137 4.58 -13.46 16.16
N PRO A 138 3.55 -13.01 16.90
CA PRO A 138 2.68 -11.92 16.44
C PRO A 138 3.41 -10.57 16.34
N ALA A 139 4.51 -10.41 17.08
CA ALA A 139 5.31 -9.18 17.04
C ALA A 139 5.99 -9.00 15.67
N MET A 140 6.48 -10.08 15.06
CA MET A 140 7.13 -10.03 13.74
C MET A 140 6.14 -9.63 12.64
N ASN A 141 4.88 -10.08 12.75
CA ASN A 141 3.77 -9.71 11.86
C ASN A 141 3.30 -8.26 12.02
N LEU A 142 3.80 -7.54 13.03
CA LEU A 142 3.55 -6.11 13.21
C LEU A 142 4.79 -5.27 12.88
N ILE A 143 5.96 -5.70 13.33
CA ILE A 143 7.21 -4.97 13.17
C ILE A 143 7.62 -4.92 11.70
N VAL A 144 7.57 -6.04 10.97
CA VAL A 144 8.00 -6.07 9.57
C VAL A 144 7.11 -5.16 8.71
N PRO A 145 5.77 -5.24 8.78
CA PRO A 145 4.93 -4.30 8.06
C PRO A 145 5.14 -2.84 8.49
N ALA A 146 5.33 -2.56 9.78
CA ALA A 146 5.61 -1.20 10.25
C ALA A 146 6.91 -0.62 9.67
N LEU A 147 7.98 -1.42 9.65
CA LEU A 147 9.25 -1.03 9.04
C LEU A 147 9.11 -0.81 7.54
N ASN A 148 8.38 -1.68 6.85
CA ASN A 148 8.12 -1.52 5.42
C ASN A 148 7.30 -0.26 5.11
N LEU A 149 6.33 0.10 5.95
CA LEU A 149 5.60 1.38 5.83
C LEU A 149 6.55 2.58 5.95
N LEU A 150 7.44 2.56 6.96
CA LEU A 150 8.44 3.60 7.16
C LEU A 150 9.40 3.69 5.97
N LEU A 151 9.94 2.55 5.52
CA LEU A 151 10.82 2.46 4.36
C LEU A 151 10.11 2.99 3.10
N GLY A 152 8.87 2.58 2.85
CA GLY A 152 8.09 3.07 1.72
C GLY A 152 7.90 4.59 1.75
N GLY A 153 7.61 5.15 2.93
CA GLY A 153 7.51 6.60 3.12
C GLY A 153 8.84 7.33 2.87
N ILE A 154 9.96 6.76 3.34
CA ILE A 154 11.31 7.28 3.09
C ILE A 154 11.62 7.27 1.59
N LEU A 155 11.38 6.16 0.89
CA LEU A 155 11.64 6.03 -0.54
C LEU A 155 10.87 7.08 -1.35
N ILE A 156 9.59 7.30 -1.05
CA ILE A 156 8.78 8.30 -1.77
C ILE A 156 9.25 9.73 -1.47
N THR A 157 9.52 10.03 -0.19
CA THR A 157 9.85 11.39 0.27
C THR A 157 11.24 11.81 -0.15
N PHE A 158 12.22 10.91 0.02
CA PHE A 158 13.64 11.18 -0.25
C PHE A 158 14.11 10.67 -1.61
N ARG A 159 13.20 10.32 -2.53
CA ARG A 159 13.55 9.80 -3.86
C ARG A 159 14.58 10.63 -4.63
N LYS A 160 14.57 11.96 -4.43
CA LYS A 160 15.53 12.88 -5.05
C LYS A 160 16.94 12.69 -4.50
N ASN A 161 17.08 12.77 -3.18
CA ASN A 161 18.36 12.57 -2.50
C ASN A 161 18.96 11.19 -2.82
N ILE A 162 18.11 10.16 -2.91
CA ILE A 162 18.54 8.81 -3.27
C ILE A 162 19.02 8.78 -4.73
N SER A 163 18.22 9.29 -5.67
CA SER A 163 18.58 9.33 -7.09
C SER A 163 19.90 10.10 -7.35
N ASP A 164 20.06 11.26 -6.70
CA ASP A 164 21.27 12.08 -6.80
C ASP A 164 22.52 11.39 -6.22
N TYR A 165 22.35 10.48 -5.26
CA TYR A 165 23.46 9.69 -4.70
C TYR A 165 23.93 8.59 -5.66
N PHE A 166 23.00 7.95 -6.39
CA PHE A 166 23.32 6.88 -7.35
C PHE A 166 23.90 7.38 -8.67
N GLU A 167 23.78 8.68 -8.96
CA GLU A 167 24.31 9.31 -10.16
C GLU A 167 25.75 9.85 -9.97
N LYS A 168 26.29 9.79 -8.74
CA LYS A 168 27.70 10.05 -8.42
C LYS A 168 28.58 8.83 -8.69
#